data_AF-A0A5S3YE66-F1
#
_entry.id   AF-A0A5S3YE66-F1
#
_cell.length_a   1.000
_cell.length_b   1.000
_cell.length_c   1.000
_cell.angle_alpha   90.00
_cell.angle_beta   90.00
_cell.angle_gamma   90.00
#
_symmetry.space_group_name_H-M   'P 1'
#
loop_
_entity.id
_entity.type
_entity.pdbx_description
1 polymer ?
#
loop_
_entity_poly.entity_id
_entity_poly.type
_entity_poly.pdbx_seq_one_letter_code
_entity_poly.pdbx_strand_id
1 'polypeptide(L)' 'MNTQDTIVAQATAPGRGGVGIIRVSGTLATHVAEQVVGICPKTRYAEYLP' A
#
# COMPACT_ATOMS: atom_id res chain seq x y z
N MET A 1 13.59 14.65 14.28
CA MET A 1 12.46 14.30 13.38
C MET A 1 13.01 13.36 12.32
N ASN A 2 12.46 12.16 12.19
CA ASN A 2 12.90 11.22 11.16
C ASN A 2 12.27 11.66 9.83
N THR A 3 13.05 12.31 8.97
CA THR A 3 12.67 12.80 7.63
C THR A 3 12.80 11.71 6.58
N GLN A 4 12.35 10.49 6.89
CA GLN A 4 12.30 9.44 5.89
C GLN A 4 11.09 9.63 5.00
N ASP A 5 11.34 9.70 3.69
CA ASP A 5 10.30 9.78 2.68
C ASP A 5 9.42 8.52 2.73
N THR A 6 8.16 8.69 2.33
CA THR A 6 7.27 7.55 2.08
C THR A 6 7.63 6.93 0.73
N ILE A 7 7.93 5.63 0.74
CA ILE A 7 8.40 4.89 -0.44
C ILE A 7 7.33 3.93 -0.95
N VAL A 8 7.43 3.57 -2.23
CA VAL A 8 6.56 2.57 -2.88
C VAL A 8 7.39 1.65 -3.76
N ALA A 9 7.02 0.37 -3.82
CA ALA A 9 7.63 -0.61 -4.73
C ALA A 9 6.66 -1.76 -5.05
N GLN A 10 6.88 -2.41 -6.20
CA GLN A 10 6.28 -3.71 -6.48
C GLN A 10 6.92 -4.77 -5.57
N ALA A 11 6.09 -5.48 -4.80
CA ALA A 11 6.53 -6.50 -3.84
C ALA A 11 6.56 -7.91 -4.44
N THR A 12 5.89 -8.13 -5.56
CA THR A 12 5.87 -9.40 -6.32
C THR A 12 6.73 -9.31 -7.58
N ALA A 13 7.04 -10.45 -8.21
CA ALA A 13 7.76 -10.46 -9.50
C ALA A 13 6.93 -9.81 -10.63
N PRO A 14 7.57 -9.16 -11.62
CA PRO A 14 6.86 -8.63 -12.79
C PRO A 14 6.41 -9.77 -13.72
N GLY A 15 5.36 -9.52 -14.51
CA GLY A 15 4.83 -10.47 -15.49
C GLY A 15 3.42 -10.96 -15.17
N ARG A 16 3.08 -12.15 -15.66
CA ARG A 16 1.73 -12.73 -15.51
C ARG A 16 1.63 -13.54 -14.21
N GLY A 17 0.62 -13.23 -13.40
CA GLY A 17 0.28 -13.96 -12.17
C GLY A 17 -1.17 -13.68 -11.76
N GLY A 18 -1.71 -14.47 -10.84
CA GLY A 18 -3.09 -14.29 -10.36
C GLY A 18 -3.29 -13.05 -9.48
N VAL A 19 -2.21 -12.56 -8.85
CA VAL A 19 -2.19 -11.38 -7.97
C VAL A 19 -0.88 -10.62 -8.15
N GLY A 20 -0.94 -9.29 -8.15
CA GLY A 20 0.22 -8.41 -8.02
C GLY A 20 0.10 -7.57 -6.74
N ILE A 21 1.23 -7.32 -6.06
CA ILE A 21 1.26 -6.56 -4.80
C ILE A 21 2.16 -5.34 -4.95
N ILE A 22 1.61 -4.16 -4.66
CA ILE A 22 2.36 -2.92 -4.45
C ILE A 22 2.41 -2.64 -2.95
N ARG A 23 3.60 -2.36 -2.41
CA ARG A 23 3.77 -1.99 -1.00
C ARG A 23 4.16 -0.52 -0.88
N VAL A 24 3.44 0.20 -0.02
CA VAL A 24 3.75 1.58 0.39
C VAL A 24 4.22 1.56 1.85
N SER A 25 5.29 2.28 2.17
CA SER A 25 5.86 2.33 3.53
C SER A 25 6.32 3.74 3.87
N GLY A 26 5.91 4.24 5.04
CA GLY A 26 6.28 5.56 5.53
C GLY A 26 5.12 6.25 6.24
N THR A 27 5.36 7.48 6.68
CA THR A 27 4.39 8.28 7.44
C THR A 27 3.14 8.64 6.65
N LEU A 28 3.20 8.65 5.31
CA LEU A 28 2.07 8.97 4.44
C LEU A 28 1.34 7.72 3.91
N ALA A 29 1.68 6.51 4.37
CA ALA A 29 1.07 5.27 3.84
C ALA A 29 -0.45 5.23 4.01
N THR A 30 -0.97 5.68 5.16
CA THR A 30 -2.42 5.80 5.42
C THR A 30 -3.08 6.78 4.45
N HIS A 31 -2.44 7.95 4.22
CA HIS A 31 -2.95 8.94 3.28
C HIS A 31 -3.01 8.39 1.85
N VAL A 32 -1.98 7.65 1.42
CA VAL A 32 -2.00 6.98 0.11
C VAL A 32 -3.15 5.98 0.00
N ALA A 33 -3.41 5.18 1.04
CA ALA A 33 -4.53 4.23 1.03
C ALA A 33 -5.88 4.95 0.88
N GLU A 34 -6.10 6.03 1.63
CA GLU A 34 -7.31 6.85 1.52
C GLU A 34 -7.48 7.45 0.12
N GLN A 35 -6.40 7.90 -0.54
CA GLN A 35 -6.48 8.45 -1.90
C GLN A 35 -6.70 7.39 -2.98
N VAL A 36 -6.16 6.18 -2.81
CA VAL A 36 -6.21 5.13 -3.85
C VAL A 36 -7.46 4.26 -3.73
N VAL A 37 -7.86 3.88 -2.50
CA VAL A 37 -8.97 2.96 -2.25
C VAL A 37 -10.06 3.53 -1.34
N GLY A 38 -9.94 4.80 -0.90
CA GLY A 38 -10.95 5.51 -0.11
C GLY A 38 -10.89 5.26 1.40
N ILE A 39 -10.17 4.24 1.87
CA ILE A 39 -10.02 3.91 3.29
C ILE A 39 -8.63 3.33 3.60
N CYS A 40 -8.20 3.40 4.86
CA CYS A 40 -7.11 2.57 5.36
C CYS A 40 -7.69 1.44 6.23
N PRO A 41 -7.54 0.16 5.82
CA PRO A 41 -8.02 -0.97 6.62
C PRO A 41 -7.43 -1.00 8.03
N LYS A 42 -8.14 -1.64 8.96
CA LYS A 42 -7.63 -1.87 10.31
C LYS A 42 -6.33 -2.68 10.28
N THR A 43 -5.37 -2.33 11.13
CA THR A 43 -4.07 -3.02 11.24
C THR A 43 -4.21 -4.53 11.30
N ARG A 44 -3.60 -5.24 10.34
CA ARG A 44 -3.62 -6.71 10.16
C ARG A 44 -4.97 -7.31 9.74
N TYR A 45 -5.86 -6.50 9.16
CA TYR A 45 -7.10 -6.96 8.52
C TYR A 45 -7.05 -6.68 7.02
N ALA A 46 -7.51 -7.63 6.23
CA ALA A 46 -7.72 -7.45 4.80
C ALA A 46 -9.17 -7.03 4.55
N GLU A 47 -9.36 -6.09 3.62
CA GLU A 47 -10.68 -5.67 3.15
C GLU A 47 -10.72 -5.81 1.63
N TYR A 48 -11.87 -6.28 1.12
CA TYR A 48 -12.12 -6.33 -0.32
C TYR A 48 -12.84 -5.05 -0.73
N LEU A 49 -12.20 -4.26 -1.59
CA LEU A 49 -12.66 -2.96 -2.04
C LEU A 49 -12.79 -2.93 -3.59
N PRO A 50 -13.65 -2.06 -4.15
CA PRO A 50 -13.84 -1.93 -5.59
C PRO A 50 -12.59 -1.49 -6.36
#